data_AF-A0A2G1XXC7-F1
#
_entry.id   AF-A0A2G1XXC7-F1
#
_cell.length_a   1.000
_cell.length_b   1.000
_cell.length_c   1.000
_cell.angle_alpha   90.00
_cell.angle_beta   90.00
_cell.angle_gamma   90.00
#
_symmetry.space_group_name_H-M   'P 1'
#
loop_
_entity.id
_entity.type
_entity.pdbx_description
1 polymer ?
#
loop_
_entity_poly.entity_id
_entity_poly.type
_entity_poly.pdbx_seq_one_letter_code
_entity_poly.pdbx_strand_id
1 'polypeptide(L)'
;MIRLVEEVPIARWGNSAFLNHRGERLEIGDNSMLSHLPVLEGVERSERQMMRSYRQMVQMLQPAELRIAALKRDARDAWRLTLTNDLELVIGRDQIIEKMRRFLLVWDQHLKTRATEVDRVDIRYDNGVAVQWMKKPAQQAQLKQQQLSMASGEPEQV
;
A
#
# COMPACT_ATOMS: atom_id res chain seq x y z
N MET A 1 -14.81 -38.97 16.44
CA MET A 1 -13.50 -38.33 16.19
C MET A 1 -13.78 -36.87 15.89
N ILE A 2 -13.37 -35.95 16.77
CA ILE A 2 -13.51 -34.50 16.56
C ILE A 2 -12.19 -34.01 15.97
N ARG A 3 -12.23 -33.40 14.78
CA ARG A 3 -11.06 -32.81 14.13
C ARG A 3 -11.15 -31.29 14.33
N LEU A 4 -10.37 -30.74 15.25
CA LEU A 4 -10.19 -29.31 15.37
C LEU A 4 -9.15 -28.89 14.33
N VAL A 5 -9.57 -28.16 13.30
CA VAL A 5 -8.64 -27.52 12.36
C VAL A 5 -8.34 -26.15 12.95
N GLU A 6 -7.11 -25.93 13.40
CA GLU A 6 -6.68 -24.62 13.87
C GLU A 6 -6.69 -23.63 12.70
N GLU A 7 -7.48 -22.57 12.83
CA GLU A 7 -7.53 -21.49 11.86
C GLU A 7 -6.40 -20.49 12.13
N VAL A 8 -5.44 -20.42 11.22
CA VAL A 8 -4.26 -19.54 11.36
C VAL A 8 -4.57 -18.14 10.79
N PRO A 9 -4.40 -17.05 11.56
CA PRO A 9 -4.51 -15.70 11.04
C PRO A 9 -3.36 -15.39 10.08
N ILE A 10 -3.68 -14.81 8.93
CA ILE A 10 -2.67 -14.39 7.94
C ILE A 10 -2.75 -12.90 7.60
N ALA A 11 -3.80 -12.21 8.02
CA ALA A 11 -3.96 -10.77 7.87
C ALA A 11 -4.83 -10.18 8.98
N ARG A 12 -4.64 -8.89 9.24
CA ARG A 12 -5.54 -8.08 10.06
C ARG A 12 -6.65 -7.52 9.18
N TRP A 13 -7.87 -7.48 9.68
CA TRP A 13 -9.02 -6.82 9.05
C TRP A 13 -9.34 -5.53 9.82
N GLY A 14 -8.96 -4.39 9.23
CA GLY A 14 -8.98 -3.11 9.92
C GLY A 14 -8.18 -3.18 11.24
N ASN A 15 -8.78 -2.70 12.32
CA ASN A 15 -8.13 -2.58 13.63
C ASN A 15 -8.55 -3.63 14.66
N SER A 16 -9.57 -4.45 14.37
CA SER A 16 -10.26 -5.23 15.42
C SER A 16 -10.49 -6.70 15.09
N ALA A 17 -10.13 -7.16 13.89
CA ALA A 17 -10.36 -8.54 13.49
C ALA A 17 -9.16 -9.12 12.74
N PHE A 18 -9.13 -10.44 12.61
CA PHE A 18 -8.11 -11.18 11.85
C PHE A 18 -8.79 -12.04 10.80
N LEU A 19 -8.09 -12.33 9.71
CA LEU A 19 -8.58 -13.19 8.63
C LEU A 19 -7.66 -14.40 8.45
N ASN A 20 -8.27 -15.57 8.30
CA ASN A 20 -7.58 -16.76 7.82
C ASN A 20 -7.34 -16.70 6.29
N HIS A 21 -6.69 -17.74 5.74
CA HIS A 21 -6.44 -17.87 4.30
C HIS A 21 -7.71 -17.91 3.42
N ARG A 22 -8.89 -18.19 3.98
CA ARG A 22 -10.16 -18.16 3.25
C ARG A 22 -10.86 -16.80 3.32
N GLY A 23 -10.35 -15.87 4.13
CA GLY A 23 -10.96 -14.56 4.37
C GLY A 23 -12.10 -14.63 5.38
N GLU A 24 -12.06 -15.60 6.29
CA GLU A 24 -13.01 -15.76 7.39
C GLU A 24 -12.46 -15.08 8.63
N ARG A 25 -13.33 -14.40 9.38
CA ARG A 25 -12.94 -13.67 10.58
C ARG A 25 -12.60 -14.64 11.70
N LEU A 26 -11.50 -14.35 12.39
CA LEU A 26 -11.06 -15.05 13.59
C LEU A 26 -11.13 -14.11 14.77
N GLU A 27 -11.70 -14.60 15.87
CA GLU A 27 -11.61 -13.96 17.18
C GLU A 27 -10.36 -14.49 17.87
N ILE A 28 -9.43 -13.57 18.19
CA ILE A 28 -8.16 -13.92 18.80
C ILE A 28 -8.04 -13.14 20.10
N GLY A 29 -7.98 -13.86 21.22
CA GLY A 29 -7.84 -13.27 22.56
C GLY A 29 -6.48 -12.59 22.75
N ASP A 30 -5.38 -13.35 22.63
CA ASP A 30 -4.03 -12.79 22.66
C ASP A 30 -3.51 -12.56 21.23
N ASN A 31 -3.39 -11.29 20.86
CA ASN A 31 -2.93 -10.85 19.55
C ASN A 31 -1.58 -10.11 19.58
N SER A 32 -0.88 -10.15 20.71
CA SER A 32 0.38 -9.44 20.94
C SER A 32 1.44 -9.71 19.86
N MET A 33 1.49 -10.94 19.36
CA MET A 33 2.43 -11.39 18.34
C MET A 33 1.96 -11.16 16.89
N LEU A 34 0.76 -10.62 16.66
CA LEU A 34 0.13 -10.54 15.33
C LEU A 34 0.19 -9.16 14.67
N SER A 35 0.93 -8.22 15.28
CA SER A 35 1.09 -6.85 14.77
C SER A 35 1.81 -6.78 13.41
N HIS A 36 2.68 -7.75 13.12
CA HIS A 36 3.44 -7.87 11.88
C HIS A 36 2.59 -8.30 10.66
N LEU A 37 1.37 -8.78 10.90
CA LEU A 37 0.48 -9.21 9.82
C LEU A 37 0.01 -8.01 8.98
N PRO A 38 -0.11 -8.19 7.66
CA PRO A 38 -0.58 -7.14 6.77
C PRO A 38 -2.01 -6.73 7.10
N VAL A 39 -2.34 -5.47 6.86
CA VAL A 39 -3.69 -4.94 7.07
C VAL A 39 -4.48 -5.00 5.78
N LEU A 40 -5.63 -5.65 5.81
CA LEU A 40 -6.65 -5.57 4.78
C LEU A 40 -7.78 -4.67 5.26
N GLU A 41 -8.20 -3.74 4.40
CA GLU A 41 -9.31 -2.84 4.68
C GLU A 41 -10.22 -2.75 3.46
N GLY A 42 -11.51 -2.97 3.66
CA GLY A 42 -12.50 -2.91 2.59
C GLY A 42 -13.88 -2.68 3.15
N VAL A 43 -14.86 -2.57 2.25
CA VAL A 43 -16.28 -2.49 2.65
C VAL A 43 -16.72 -3.75 3.38
N GLU A 44 -17.77 -3.64 4.18
CA GLU A 44 -18.31 -4.77 4.93
C GLU A 44 -18.70 -5.92 3.97
N ARG A 45 -18.51 -7.17 4.43
CA ARG A 45 -18.83 -8.40 3.67
C ARG A 45 -17.94 -8.62 2.44
N SER A 46 -16.82 -7.90 2.31
CA SER A 46 -15.85 -8.07 1.23
C SER A 46 -14.60 -8.88 1.60
N GLU A 47 -14.51 -9.43 2.82
CA GLU A 47 -13.31 -10.06 3.39
C GLU A 47 -12.77 -11.19 2.52
N ARG A 48 -13.66 -12.10 2.07
CA ARG A 48 -13.27 -13.21 1.19
C ARG A 48 -12.73 -12.72 -0.16
N GLN A 49 -13.32 -11.66 -0.71
CA GLN A 49 -12.84 -11.06 -1.96
C GLN A 49 -11.50 -10.35 -1.76
N MET A 50 -11.37 -9.55 -0.70
CA MET A 50 -10.12 -8.88 -0.31
C MET A 50 -8.99 -9.88 -0.12
N MET A 51 -9.27 -10.99 0.56
CA MET A 51 -8.30 -12.05 0.83
C MET A 51 -7.87 -12.78 -0.46
N ARG A 52 -8.78 -12.99 -1.41
CA ARG A 52 -8.43 -13.51 -2.75
C ARG A 52 -7.50 -12.56 -3.50
N SER A 53 -7.88 -11.30 -3.60
CA SER A 53 -7.09 -10.26 -4.29
C SER A 53 -5.72 -10.08 -3.64
N TYR A 54 -5.65 -10.06 -2.31
CA TYR A 54 -4.42 -10.02 -1.54
C TYR A 54 -3.47 -11.16 -1.93
N ARG A 55 -3.93 -12.42 -1.88
CA ARG A 55 -3.07 -13.56 -2.25
C ARG A 55 -2.58 -13.50 -3.70
N GLN A 56 -3.44 -13.06 -4.62
CA GLN A 56 -3.05 -12.91 -6.01
C GLN A 56 -1.96 -11.84 -6.17
N MET A 57 -2.07 -10.71 -5.47
CA MET A 57 -1.04 -9.66 -5.48
C MET A 57 0.26 -10.13 -4.82
N VAL A 58 0.19 -10.88 -3.70
CA VAL A 58 1.38 -11.49 -3.08
C VAL A 58 2.12 -12.39 -4.06
N GLN A 59 1.40 -13.25 -4.79
CA GLN A 59 2.01 -14.13 -5.80
C GLN A 59 2.70 -13.34 -6.92
N MET A 60 2.11 -12.24 -7.37
CA MET A 60 2.69 -11.37 -8.40
C MET A 60 3.94 -10.62 -7.91
N LEU A 61 3.95 -10.20 -6.64
CA LEU A 61 5.02 -9.39 -6.05
C LEU A 61 6.22 -10.23 -5.57
N GLN A 62 6.02 -11.52 -5.30
CA GLN A 62 7.05 -12.40 -4.73
C GLN A 62 8.34 -12.45 -5.57
N PRO A 63 8.33 -12.55 -6.92
CA PRO A 63 9.55 -12.56 -7.72
C PRO A 63 10.36 -11.27 -7.64
N ALA A 64 9.71 -10.15 -7.33
CA ALA A 64 10.36 -8.85 -7.14
C ALA A 64 10.80 -8.60 -5.69
N GLU A 65 10.63 -9.59 -4.80
CA GLU A 65 10.92 -9.52 -3.37
C GLU A 65 10.14 -8.41 -2.63
N LEU A 66 9.02 -8.00 -3.21
CA LEU A 66 8.14 -6.99 -2.64
C LEU A 66 7.10 -7.64 -1.72
N ARG A 67 6.92 -7.07 -0.52
CA ARG A 67 5.96 -7.55 0.47
C ARG A 67 4.91 -6.48 0.76
N ILE A 68 3.66 -6.91 0.89
CA ILE A 68 2.51 -6.04 1.20
C ILE A 68 2.46 -5.81 2.71
N ALA A 69 2.45 -4.55 3.13
CA ALA A 69 2.14 -4.13 4.50
C ALA A 69 0.64 -3.81 4.68
N ALA A 70 0.00 -3.24 3.66
CA ALA A 70 -1.42 -2.99 3.66
C ALA A 70 -2.05 -3.08 2.27
N LEU A 71 -3.31 -3.51 2.21
CA LEU A 71 -4.13 -3.48 1.00
C LEU A 71 -5.51 -2.92 1.36
N LYS A 72 -5.88 -1.84 0.68
CA LYS A 72 -7.14 -1.14 0.90
C LYS A 72 -7.97 -1.11 -0.37
N ARG A 73 -9.28 -1.32 -0.23
CA ARG A 73 -10.29 -1.06 -1.26
C ARG A 73 -11.33 -0.12 -0.68
N ASP A 74 -11.46 1.07 -1.24
CA ASP A 74 -12.49 2.00 -0.77
C ASP A 74 -13.89 1.67 -1.32
N ALA A 75 -14.90 2.40 -0.84
CA ALA A 75 -16.30 2.21 -1.26
C ALA A 75 -16.55 2.53 -2.75
N ARG A 76 -15.57 3.10 -3.46
CA ARG A 76 -15.62 3.36 -4.90
C ARG A 76 -14.86 2.30 -5.70
N ASP A 77 -14.47 1.19 -5.07
CA ASP A 77 -13.67 0.11 -5.64
C ASP A 77 -12.25 0.49 -6.05
N ALA A 78 -11.73 1.61 -5.53
CA ALA A 78 -10.36 1.98 -5.78
C ALA A 78 -9.42 1.26 -4.83
N TRP A 79 -8.41 0.61 -5.41
CA TRP A 79 -7.39 -0.14 -4.70
C TRP A 79 -6.15 0.72 -4.44
N ARG A 80 -5.63 0.59 -3.22
CA ARG A 80 -4.33 1.09 -2.78
C ARG A 80 -3.58 -0.02 -2.07
N LEU A 81 -2.27 -0.11 -2.32
CA LEU A 81 -1.39 -1.10 -1.73
C LEU A 81 -0.19 -0.38 -1.12
N THR A 82 0.17 -0.70 0.12
CA THR A 82 1.38 -0.19 0.77
C THR A 82 2.34 -1.36 0.94
N LEU A 83 3.59 -1.17 0.53
CA LEU A 83 4.65 -2.15 0.67
C LEU A 83 5.37 -2.00 2.02
N THR A 84 6.13 -3.02 2.44
CA THR A 84 6.89 -2.98 3.70
C THR A 84 8.06 -2.00 3.71
N ASN A 85 8.41 -1.41 2.56
CA ASN A 85 9.37 -0.32 2.43
C ASN A 85 8.68 1.05 2.32
N ASP A 86 7.45 1.14 2.81
CA ASP A 86 6.59 2.34 2.83
C ASP A 86 6.14 2.89 1.47
N LEU A 87 6.59 2.32 0.35
CA LEU A 87 6.12 2.69 -0.98
C LEU A 87 4.61 2.47 -1.10
N GLU A 88 3.90 3.53 -1.47
CA GLU A 88 2.46 3.47 -1.74
C GLU A 88 2.19 3.28 -3.25
N LEU A 89 1.42 2.25 -3.59
CA LEU A 89 0.95 1.99 -4.93
C LEU A 89 -0.54 2.34 -5.05
N VAL A 90 -0.84 3.37 -5.84
CA VAL A 90 -2.21 3.78 -6.16
C VAL A 90 -2.64 3.08 -7.45
N ILE A 91 -3.50 2.08 -7.32
CA ILE A 91 -3.90 1.22 -8.45
C ILE A 91 -5.20 1.73 -9.10
N GLY A 92 -6.11 2.24 -8.28
CA GLY A 92 -7.44 2.67 -8.72
C GLY A 92 -8.36 1.49 -8.98
N ARG A 93 -9.17 1.59 -10.03
CA ARG A 93 -10.25 0.65 -10.34
C ARG A 93 -9.92 -0.11 -11.63
N ASP A 94 -10.54 -1.27 -11.77
CA ASP A 94 -10.50 -2.11 -12.98
C ASP A 94 -9.10 -2.56 -13.41
N GLN A 95 -9.02 -3.64 -14.19
CA GLN A 95 -7.77 -4.12 -14.80
C GLN A 95 -6.59 -4.21 -13.82
N ILE A 96 -6.89 -4.61 -12.58
CA ILE A 96 -5.94 -4.56 -11.46
C ILE A 96 -4.71 -5.41 -11.78
N ILE A 97 -4.90 -6.54 -12.45
CA ILE A 97 -3.81 -7.47 -12.78
C ILE A 97 -2.92 -6.89 -13.88
N GLU A 98 -3.50 -6.30 -14.92
CA GLU A 98 -2.77 -5.63 -15.99
C GLU A 98 -1.95 -4.45 -15.44
N LYS A 99 -2.55 -3.65 -14.55
CA LYS A 99 -1.88 -2.54 -13.88
C LYS A 99 -0.72 -3.02 -13.01
N MET A 100 -0.93 -4.05 -12.20
CA MET A 100 0.14 -4.64 -11.38
C MET A 100 1.29 -5.21 -12.22
N ARG A 101 1.00 -5.84 -13.36
CA ARG A 101 2.05 -6.29 -14.30
C ARG A 101 2.87 -5.12 -14.85
N ARG A 102 2.22 -4.02 -15.20
CA ARG A 102 2.89 -2.80 -15.67
C ARG A 102 3.77 -2.19 -14.58
N PHE A 103 3.27 -2.12 -13.35
CA PHE A 103 4.08 -1.70 -12.20
C PHE A 103 5.34 -2.55 -12.08
N LEU A 104 5.22 -3.88 -12.12
CA LEU A 104 6.37 -4.79 -12.00
C LEU A 104 7.40 -4.61 -13.12
N LEU A 105 6.95 -4.34 -14.36
CA LEU A 105 7.84 -4.02 -15.47
C LEU A 105 8.64 -2.73 -15.21
N VAL A 106 7.95 -1.65 -14.81
CA VAL A 106 8.59 -0.37 -14.49
C VAL A 106 9.49 -0.48 -13.27
N TRP A 107 9.08 -1.28 -12.27
CA TRP A 107 9.85 -1.55 -11.07
C TRP A 107 11.22 -2.15 -11.41
N ASP A 108 11.22 -3.24 -12.18
CA ASP A 108 12.43 -3.97 -12.54
C ASP A 108 13.37 -3.12 -13.41
N GLN A 109 12.80 -2.37 -14.37
CA GLN A 109 13.60 -1.58 -15.33
C GLN A 109 14.13 -0.26 -14.76
N HIS A 110 13.40 0.38 -13.84
CA HIS A 110 13.66 1.79 -13.50
C HIS A 110 13.67 2.12 -12.02
N LEU A 111 12.91 1.40 -11.17
CA LEU A 111 12.69 1.84 -9.78
C LEU A 111 13.48 1.02 -8.77
N LYS A 112 13.77 -0.26 -9.03
CA LYS A 112 14.42 -1.16 -8.07
C LYS A 112 15.75 -0.62 -7.53
N THR A 113 16.55 0.01 -8.39
CA THR A 113 17.87 0.57 -8.02
C THR A 113 17.78 1.84 -7.17
N ARG A 114 16.62 2.50 -7.17
CA ARG A 114 16.34 3.75 -6.44
C ARG A 114 15.14 3.60 -5.52
N ALA A 115 14.87 2.37 -5.07
CA ALA A 115 13.68 2.01 -4.30
C ALA A 115 13.49 2.90 -3.05
N THR A 116 14.59 3.27 -2.38
CA THR A 116 14.59 4.13 -1.19
C THR A 116 14.25 5.59 -1.48
N GLU A 117 14.22 6.00 -2.74
CA GLU A 117 13.85 7.35 -3.15
C GLU A 117 12.40 7.44 -3.64
N VAL A 118 11.70 6.30 -3.79
CA VAL A 118 10.33 6.26 -4.30
C VAL A 118 9.35 6.30 -3.13
N ASP A 119 8.53 7.35 -3.09
CA ASP A 119 7.49 7.55 -2.07
C ASP A 119 6.17 6.90 -2.50
N ARG A 120 5.76 7.17 -3.74
CA ARG A 120 4.49 6.68 -4.28
C ARG A 120 4.58 6.40 -5.78
N VAL A 121 3.88 5.37 -6.23
CA VAL A 121 3.68 5.05 -7.63
C VAL A 121 2.19 5.01 -7.93
N ASP A 122 1.75 5.75 -8.95
CA ASP A 122 0.37 5.81 -9.40
C ASP A 122 0.23 5.14 -10.76
N ILE A 123 -0.52 4.04 -10.78
CA ILE A 123 -0.75 3.19 -11.97
C ILE A 123 -2.23 3.21 -12.40
N ARG A 124 -2.98 4.24 -12.00
CA ARG A 124 -4.40 4.37 -12.36
C ARG A 124 -4.64 4.49 -13.86
N TYR A 125 -3.65 4.96 -14.61
CA TYR A 125 -3.76 5.29 -16.03
C TYR A 125 -3.46 4.10 -16.93
N ASP A 126 -4.27 3.90 -17.96
CA ASP A 126 -4.17 2.75 -18.87
C ASP A 126 -2.90 2.75 -19.72
N ASN A 127 -2.18 3.87 -19.83
CA ASN A 127 -1.03 4.03 -20.70
C ASN A 127 0.22 4.59 -19.99
N GLY A 128 0.23 4.69 -18.67
CA GLY A 128 1.34 5.32 -17.98
C GLY A 128 1.45 5.00 -16.50
N VAL A 129 2.59 5.39 -15.93
CA VAL A 129 2.92 5.30 -14.51
C VAL A 129 3.47 6.64 -14.07
N ALA A 130 2.92 7.21 -13.00
CA ALA A 130 3.47 8.41 -12.37
C ALA A 130 4.22 8.01 -11.10
N VAL A 131 5.41 8.59 -10.91
CA VAL A 131 6.27 8.30 -9.75
C VAL A 131 6.47 9.58 -8.96
N GLN A 132 6.13 9.53 -7.68
CA GLN A 132 6.44 10.55 -6.70
C GLN A 132 7.68 10.11 -5.93
N TRP A 133 8.69 10.98 -5.93
CA TRP A 133 9.96 10.76 -5.25
C TRP A 133 9.94 11.41 -3.87
N MET A 134 10.66 10.82 -2.92
CA MET A 134 10.89 11.43 -1.62
C MET A 134 11.62 12.77 -1.82
N LYS A 135 11.09 13.84 -1.23
CA LYS A 135 11.79 15.14 -1.24
C LYS A 135 13.05 14.99 -0.41
N LYS A 136 14.23 15.18 -1.03
CA LYS A 136 15.51 15.21 -0.31
C LYS A 136 15.43 16.26 0.82
N PRO A 137 15.99 15.99 2.02
CA PRO A 137 15.94 16.93 3.15
C PRO A 137 16.39 18.35 2.79
N ALA A 138 17.40 18.48 1.92
CA ALA A 138 17.90 19.76 1.44
C ALA A 138 16.85 20.57 0.65
N GLN A 139 16.02 19.90 -0.15
CA GLN A 139 14.97 20.55 -0.95
C GLN A 139 13.78 20.99 -0.08
N GLN A 140 13.48 20.22 0.98
CA GLN A 140 12.50 20.61 1.99
C GLN A 140 12.95 21.82 2.81
N ALA A 141 14.23 21.88 3.20
CA ALA A 141 14.81 23.01 3.91
C ALA A 141 14.74 24.30 3.06
N GLN A 142 15.09 24.21 1.77
CA GLN A 142 15.06 25.36 0.86
C GLN A 142 13.64 25.89 0.59
N LEU A 143 12.66 25.00 0.42
CA LEU A 143 11.25 25.36 0.30
C LEU A 143 10.71 26.04 1.57
N LYS A 144 11.07 25.51 2.74
CA LYS A 144 10.69 26.11 4.03
C LYS A 144 11.31 27.51 4.16
N GLN A 145 12.59 27.67 3.80
CA GLN A 145 13.30 28.95 3.85
C GLN A 145 12.71 29.99 2.88
N GLN A 146 12.33 29.58 1.66
CA GLN A 146 11.67 30.44 0.68
C GLN A 146 10.27 30.89 1.12
N GLN A 147 9.51 30.00 1.76
CA GLN A 147 8.18 30.35 2.31
C GLN A 147 8.29 31.29 3.51
N LEU A 148 9.29 31.10 4.38
CA LEU A 148 9.62 32.00 5.49
C LEU A 148 10.05 33.39 4.99
N SER A 149 10.85 33.47 3.92
CA SER A 149 11.27 34.76 3.35
C SER A 149 10.15 35.52 2.65
N MET A 150 9.23 34.81 1.98
CA MET A 150 8.06 35.45 1.34
C MET A 150 6.98 35.88 2.34
N ALA A 151 6.88 35.23 3.50
CA ALA A 151 5.98 35.63 4.58
C ALA A 151 6.50 36.81 5.41
N SER A 152 7.79 37.16 5.29
CA SER A 152 8.45 38.23 6.05
C SER A 152 8.65 39.53 5.27
N GLY A 153 8.28 39.55 3.98
CA GLY A 153 8.40 40.73 3.11
C GLY A 153 7.07 41.48 3.02
N GLU A 154 6.75 42.31 4.01
CA GLU A 154 5.79 43.41 3.80
C GLU A 154 6.40 44.43 2.82
N PRO A 155 5.59 45.02 1.91
CA PRO A 155 6.09 45.99 0.95
C PRO A 155 6.53 47.27 1.68
N GLU A 156 7.78 47.65 1.43
CA GLU A 156 8.29 48.98 1.74
C GLU A 156 7.36 50.01 1.10
N GLN A 157 6.67 50.78 1.94
CA GLN A 157 5.72 51.80 1.50
C GLN A 157 6.47 52.89 0.72
N VAL A 158 5.99 53.20 -0.48
CA VAL A 158 6.37 54.39 -1.27
C VAL A 158 5.38 55.50 -0.99
#